data_AF-A0A7L3X399-F1
#
_entry.id   AF-A0A7L3X399-F1
#
_cell.length_a   1.000
_cell.length_b   1.000
_cell.length_c   1.000
_cell.angle_alpha   90.00
_cell.angle_beta   90.00
_cell.angle_gamma   90.00
#
_symmetry.space_group_name_H-M   'P 1'
#
loop_
_entity.id
_entity.type
_entity.pdbx_description
1 polymer ?
#
loop_
_entity_poly.entity_id
_entity_poly.type
_entity_poly.pdbx_seq_one_letter_code
_entity_poly.pdbx_strand_id
1 'polypeptide(L)'
;YDNHREALLKGGVDGDYQDDSLDLLHYFTVSCYSGYGDDEKGFFTVYRQVFEKIAKEEMECMTQEDTEELPMFGYSQSDYDTVVHPFYAYWQSFCTQKNFAWKEEYDTRQASNRWEKRAMEKENKKTRDKARKERNELVRQLVAFIRKRDKRVQAHRKLVEEQNAEKTRKAEEFRRQQKLKQAKLAEQYKEQSWITMSDLEKELQEMEAQYEKEFRDGSDDEVELEEQETKVDKGMGYKLNDETEEAEFVDGLYCPACDKLLKTEKAMKNHEKSKKHREMVALLRQQLEEEEGKFPVSLDNANGTHTKEEEEAEDMPKQKYFK
;
A
#
# COMPACT_ATOMS: atom_id res chain seq x y z
N TYR A 1 0.14 -28.83 39.45
CA TYR A 1 -0.48 -29.95 40.19
C TYR A 1 -1.94 -30.17 39.77
N ASP A 2 -2.56 -29.23 39.04
CA ASP A 2 -3.98 -29.32 38.60
C ASP A 2 -4.25 -30.03 37.26
N ASN A 3 -3.35 -29.96 36.28
CA ASN A 3 -3.62 -30.50 34.93
C ASN A 3 -3.93 -32.01 34.91
N HIS A 4 -3.35 -32.77 35.84
CA HIS A 4 -3.56 -34.22 35.94
C HIS A 4 -4.85 -34.56 36.71
N ARG A 5 -5.38 -33.63 37.51
CA ARG A 5 -6.67 -33.78 38.19
C ARG A 5 -7.80 -33.69 37.19
N GLU A 6 -7.70 -32.79 36.22
CA GLU A 6 -8.66 -32.72 35.11
C GLU A 6 -8.58 -33.93 34.17
N ALA A 7 -7.37 -34.44 33.89
CA ALA A 7 -7.22 -35.70 33.15
C ALA A 7 -7.95 -36.85 33.86
N LEU A 8 -7.77 -36.98 35.19
CA LEU A 8 -8.44 -38.01 35.99
C LEU A 8 -9.95 -37.79 36.16
N LEU A 9 -10.42 -36.54 36.31
CA LEU A 9 -11.84 -36.19 36.40
C LEU A 9 -12.59 -36.39 35.08
N LYS A 10 -11.92 -36.17 33.94
CA LYS A 10 -12.46 -36.38 32.60
C LYS A 10 -12.13 -37.77 32.04
N GLY A 11 -11.68 -38.73 32.85
CA GLY A 11 -11.49 -40.13 32.42
C GLY A 11 -10.24 -40.42 31.57
N GLY A 12 -9.34 -39.46 31.38
CA GLY A 12 -8.08 -39.66 30.67
C GLY A 12 -7.04 -40.45 31.46
N VAL A 13 -6.94 -41.74 31.12
CA VAL A 13 -5.79 -42.69 31.03
C VAL A 13 -6.32 -44.15 31.02
N ASP A 14 -7.51 -44.40 31.57
CA ASP A 14 -8.17 -45.74 31.60
C ASP A 14 -9.68 -45.73 31.24
N GLY A 15 -10.28 -44.59 30.85
CA GLY A 15 -11.72 -44.46 30.61
C GLY A 15 -12.06 -43.78 29.28
N ASP A 16 -13.08 -44.31 28.60
CA ASP A 16 -13.63 -43.85 27.33
C ASP A 16 -14.20 -42.42 27.44
N TYR A 17 -13.34 -41.39 27.39
CA TYR A 17 -13.79 -40.00 27.32
C TYR A 17 -14.38 -39.74 25.94
N GLN A 18 -15.71 -39.66 25.88
CA GLN A 18 -16.42 -39.19 24.70
C GLN A 18 -16.32 -37.67 24.64
N ASP A 19 -15.68 -37.18 23.59
CA ASP A 19 -15.60 -35.75 23.31
C ASP A 19 -16.96 -35.28 22.79
N ASP A 20 -17.83 -34.84 23.70
CA ASP A 20 -19.15 -34.27 23.40
C ASP A 20 -19.07 -32.92 22.66
N SER A 21 -17.87 -32.49 22.24
CA SER A 21 -17.68 -31.29 21.44
C SER A 21 -18.48 -31.37 20.14
N LEU A 22 -19.14 -30.26 19.80
CA LEU A 22 -19.92 -30.17 18.56
C LEU A 22 -19.07 -30.50 17.31
N ASP A 23 -19.57 -31.44 16.49
CA ASP A 23 -18.99 -31.74 15.17
C ASP A 23 -19.26 -30.60 14.20
N LEU A 24 -18.21 -29.81 13.94
CA LEU A 24 -18.28 -28.63 13.08
C LEU A 24 -18.34 -28.99 11.60
N LEU A 25 -17.91 -30.19 11.20
CA LEU A 25 -17.78 -30.57 9.78
C LEU A 25 -19.14 -30.58 9.07
N HIS A 26 -20.20 -30.97 9.77
CA HIS A 26 -21.57 -30.93 9.22
C HIS A 26 -22.00 -29.53 8.76
N TYR A 27 -21.49 -28.49 9.41
CA TYR A 27 -21.87 -27.09 9.18
C TYR A 27 -21.07 -26.39 8.07
N PHE A 28 -20.15 -27.10 7.41
CA PHE A 28 -19.44 -26.63 6.20
C PHE A 28 -20.23 -26.87 4.90
N THR A 29 -21.46 -27.36 5.01
CA THR A 29 -22.32 -27.65 3.87
C THR A 29 -23.46 -26.65 3.77
N VAL A 30 -23.92 -26.36 2.55
CA VAL A 30 -25.08 -25.46 2.33
C VAL A 30 -26.39 -26.15 2.72
N SER A 31 -26.39 -27.48 2.85
CA SER A 31 -27.54 -28.29 3.26
C SER A 31 -27.91 -28.16 4.74
N CYS A 32 -27.04 -27.60 5.58
CA CYS A 32 -27.32 -27.48 7.02
C CYS A 32 -28.30 -26.35 7.36
N TYR A 33 -28.65 -25.48 6.40
CA TYR A 33 -29.62 -24.40 6.58
C TYR A 33 -30.53 -24.24 5.35
N SER A 34 -31.71 -23.67 5.55
CA SER A 34 -32.68 -23.36 4.50
C SER A 34 -33.02 -21.88 4.50
N GLY A 35 -32.48 -21.15 3.53
CA GLY A 35 -32.74 -19.71 3.39
C GLY A 35 -31.91 -18.84 4.35
N TYR A 36 -32.14 -17.53 4.26
CA TYR A 36 -31.43 -16.50 5.02
C TYR A 36 -32.36 -15.72 5.95
N GLY A 37 -33.41 -16.38 6.44
CA GLY A 37 -34.29 -15.82 7.47
C GLY A 37 -33.77 -16.14 8.88
N ASP A 38 -34.50 -15.63 9.87
CA ASP A 38 -34.39 -16.03 11.28
C ASP A 38 -35.35 -17.18 11.63
N ASP A 39 -35.83 -17.92 10.63
CA ASP A 39 -36.59 -19.15 10.83
C ASP A 39 -35.77 -20.22 11.54
N GLU A 40 -36.42 -21.25 12.09
CA GLU A 40 -35.75 -22.29 12.89
C GLU A 40 -34.61 -22.99 12.15
N LYS A 41 -34.74 -23.14 10.83
CA LYS A 41 -33.74 -23.75 9.95
C LYS A 41 -32.98 -22.72 9.10
N GLY A 42 -33.20 -21.43 9.35
CA GLY A 42 -32.57 -20.34 8.61
C GLY A 42 -31.08 -20.23 8.92
N PHE A 43 -30.32 -19.68 7.99
CA PHE A 43 -28.87 -19.46 8.12
C PHE A 43 -28.51 -18.83 9.48
N PHE A 44 -29.23 -17.78 9.88
CA PHE A 44 -28.90 -17.03 11.09
C PHE A 44 -29.15 -17.84 12.36
N THR A 45 -30.26 -18.57 12.43
CA THR A 45 -30.60 -19.39 13.59
C THR A 45 -29.68 -20.60 13.73
N VAL A 46 -29.40 -21.32 12.64
CA VAL A 46 -28.52 -22.50 12.66
C VAL A 46 -27.12 -22.11 13.16
N TYR A 47 -26.51 -21.08 12.56
CA TYR A 47 -25.17 -20.68 12.96
C TYR A 47 -25.13 -19.97 14.32
N ARG A 48 -26.18 -19.24 14.70
CA ARG A 48 -26.30 -18.68 16.07
C ARG A 48 -26.24 -19.80 17.11
N GLN A 49 -27.04 -20.86 16.95
CA GLN A 49 -27.03 -22.00 17.87
C GLN A 49 -25.67 -22.72 17.91
N VAL A 50 -24.99 -22.84 16.76
CA VAL A 50 -23.64 -23.42 16.69
C VAL A 50 -22.66 -22.62 17.55
N PHE A 51 -22.61 -21.29 17.38
CA PHE A 51 -21.68 -20.45 18.14
C PHE A 51 -22.08 -20.29 19.60
N GLU A 52 -23.37 -20.32 19.95
CA GLU A 52 -23.83 -20.37 21.33
C GLU A 52 -23.38 -21.67 22.03
N LYS A 53 -23.45 -22.81 21.35
CA LYS A 53 -22.93 -24.08 21.87
C LYS A 53 -21.42 -24.02 22.07
N ILE A 54 -20.66 -23.54 21.07
CA ILE A 54 -19.21 -23.38 21.22
C ILE A 54 -18.90 -22.44 22.37
N ALA A 55 -19.58 -21.29 22.46
CA ALA A 55 -19.35 -20.33 23.54
C ALA A 55 -19.66 -20.92 24.92
N LYS A 56 -20.71 -21.73 25.04
CA LYS A 56 -21.04 -22.44 26.28
C LYS A 56 -19.96 -23.45 26.66
N GLU A 57 -19.50 -24.27 25.71
CA GLU A 57 -18.41 -25.23 25.95
C GLU A 57 -17.11 -24.54 26.41
N GLU A 58 -16.80 -23.36 25.86
CA GLU A 58 -15.61 -22.60 26.23
C GLU A 58 -15.78 -21.93 27.60
N MET A 59 -16.96 -21.37 27.89
CA MET A 59 -17.27 -20.73 29.18
C MET A 59 -17.21 -21.73 30.34
N GLU A 60 -17.61 -22.99 30.12
CA GLU A 60 -17.45 -24.07 31.12
C GLU A 60 -15.98 -24.38 31.45
N CYS A 61 -15.05 -24.03 30.56
CA CYS A 61 -13.61 -24.19 30.77
C CYS A 61 -12.92 -22.90 31.26
N MET A 62 -13.61 -21.76 31.25
CA MET A 62 -13.08 -20.47 31.70
C MET A 62 -13.22 -20.32 33.22
N THR A 63 -12.26 -19.65 33.85
CA THR A 63 -12.36 -19.27 35.27
C THR A 63 -13.17 -17.98 35.41
N GLN A 64 -13.76 -17.72 36.58
CA GLN A 64 -14.61 -16.54 36.82
C GLN A 64 -13.90 -15.19 36.57
N GLU A 65 -12.57 -15.16 36.57
CA GLU A 65 -11.76 -13.95 36.34
C GLU A 65 -11.63 -13.58 34.85
N ASP A 66 -11.83 -14.53 33.93
CA ASP A 66 -11.68 -14.36 32.49
C ASP A 66 -13.02 -14.06 31.77
N THR A 67 -14.04 -13.59 32.49
CA THR A 67 -15.41 -13.42 31.97
C THR A 67 -15.54 -12.24 30.99
N GLU A 68 -14.84 -12.30 29.86
CA GLU A 68 -15.16 -11.52 28.67
C GLU A 68 -16.34 -12.21 27.97
N GLU A 69 -17.47 -11.52 27.87
CA GLU A 69 -18.64 -12.05 27.17
C GLU A 69 -18.30 -12.28 25.68
N LEU A 70 -18.40 -13.53 25.23
CA LEU A 70 -18.15 -13.88 23.83
C LEU A 70 -19.19 -13.19 22.94
N PRO A 71 -18.76 -12.54 21.83
CA PRO A 71 -19.69 -11.83 20.97
C PRO A 71 -20.64 -12.80 20.29
N MET A 72 -21.93 -12.45 20.30
CA MET A 72 -23.00 -13.23 19.71
C MET A 72 -23.08 -13.05 18.18
N PHE A 73 -23.63 -14.04 17.47
CA PHE A 73 -23.78 -14.01 16.01
C PHE A 73 -24.84 -13.02 15.50
N GLY A 74 -25.84 -12.73 16.33
CA GLY A 74 -26.97 -11.86 16.00
C GLY A 74 -28.05 -12.52 15.12
N TYR A 75 -28.78 -11.66 14.41
CA TYR A 75 -29.96 -11.96 13.59
C TYR A 75 -29.80 -11.39 12.17
N SER A 76 -30.75 -11.70 11.29
CA SER A 76 -30.71 -11.25 9.89
C SER A 76 -30.61 -9.73 9.72
N GLN A 77 -31.24 -8.96 10.61
CA GLN A 77 -31.27 -7.49 10.61
C GLN A 77 -30.29 -6.84 11.59
N SER A 78 -29.37 -7.62 12.18
CA SER A 78 -28.38 -7.03 13.08
C SER A 78 -27.44 -6.07 12.36
N ASP A 79 -27.14 -4.97 13.03
CA ASP A 79 -26.27 -3.93 12.52
C ASP A 79 -24.83 -4.44 12.29
N TYR A 80 -24.22 -3.98 11.20
CA TYR A 80 -22.92 -4.49 10.79
C TYR A 80 -21.81 -4.06 11.74
N ASP A 81 -21.77 -2.79 12.16
CA ASP A 81 -20.65 -2.23 12.91
C ASP A 81 -20.67 -2.63 14.39
N THR A 82 -21.86 -2.79 14.96
CA THR A 82 -22.04 -3.06 16.40
C THR A 82 -22.11 -4.55 16.74
N VAL A 83 -22.61 -5.40 15.82
CA VAL A 83 -22.82 -6.84 16.10
C VAL A 83 -21.99 -7.70 15.16
N VAL A 84 -22.16 -7.54 13.84
CA VAL A 84 -21.55 -8.44 12.85
C VAL A 84 -20.03 -8.31 12.82
N HIS A 85 -19.51 -7.10 12.80
CA HIS A 85 -18.08 -6.82 12.73
C HIS A 85 -17.35 -7.28 14.01
N PRO A 86 -17.79 -6.94 15.24
CA PRO A 86 -17.18 -7.45 16.46
C PRO A 86 -17.22 -8.97 16.58
N PHE A 87 -18.34 -9.60 16.20
CA PHE A 87 -18.44 -11.05 16.11
C PHE A 87 -17.34 -11.62 15.22
N TYR A 88 -17.26 -11.17 13.97
CA TYR A 88 -16.27 -11.71 13.04
C TYR A 88 -14.85 -11.36 13.42
N ALA A 89 -14.59 -10.22 14.06
CA ALA A 89 -13.27 -9.84 14.54
C ALA A 89 -12.75 -10.82 15.61
N TYR A 90 -13.59 -11.15 16.59
CA TYR A 90 -13.25 -12.11 17.65
C TYR A 90 -13.13 -13.54 17.11
N TRP A 91 -14.15 -14.02 16.39
CA TRP A 91 -14.22 -15.43 16.00
C TRP A 91 -13.21 -15.80 14.90
N GLN A 92 -12.69 -14.83 14.14
CA GLN A 92 -11.57 -15.07 13.21
C GLN A 92 -10.24 -15.31 13.93
N SER A 93 -10.06 -14.73 15.11
CA SER A 93 -8.88 -14.91 15.96
C SER A 93 -9.13 -15.90 17.11
N PHE A 94 -10.25 -16.65 17.08
CA PHE A 94 -10.68 -17.56 18.13
C PHE A 94 -9.57 -18.49 18.61
N CYS A 95 -9.45 -18.65 19.93
CA CYS A 95 -8.55 -19.57 20.60
C CYS A 95 -9.33 -20.29 21.72
N THR A 96 -9.41 -21.61 21.64
CA THR A 96 -10.03 -22.42 22.69
C THR A 96 -9.24 -22.36 23.99
N GLN A 97 -9.97 -22.29 25.11
CA GLN A 97 -9.45 -22.38 26.47
C GLN A 97 -9.35 -23.83 26.95
N LYS A 98 -9.85 -24.80 26.18
CA LYS A 98 -9.72 -26.22 26.50
C LYS A 98 -8.25 -26.63 26.64
N ASN A 99 -7.94 -27.40 27.70
CA ASN A 99 -6.59 -27.86 27.97
C ASN A 99 -6.21 -29.17 27.23
N PHE A 100 -7.19 -29.90 26.68
CA PHE A 100 -7.02 -31.17 25.97
C PHE A 100 -6.25 -32.24 26.74
N ALA A 101 -6.26 -32.21 28.08
CA ALA A 101 -5.51 -33.16 28.91
C ALA A 101 -5.91 -34.62 28.65
N TRP A 102 -7.15 -34.89 28.21
CA TRP A 102 -7.64 -36.22 27.83
C TRP A 102 -7.06 -36.76 26.51
N LYS A 103 -6.36 -35.92 25.72
CA LYS A 103 -5.63 -36.34 24.51
C LYS A 103 -4.17 -36.74 24.81
N GLU A 104 -3.76 -36.70 26.07
CA GLU A 104 -2.44 -37.16 26.49
C GLU A 104 -2.38 -38.70 26.42
N GLU A 105 -1.36 -39.22 25.73
CA GLU A 105 -1.21 -40.67 25.51
C GLU A 105 -0.37 -41.35 26.60
N TYR A 106 0.52 -40.59 27.26
CA TYR A 106 1.46 -41.13 28.24
C TYR A 106 1.10 -40.69 29.66
N ASP A 107 1.03 -41.62 30.61
CA ASP A 107 1.00 -41.26 32.03
C ASP A 107 2.42 -40.94 32.53
N THR A 108 2.68 -39.66 32.79
CA THR A 108 3.97 -39.17 33.28
C THR A 108 4.41 -39.76 34.63
N ARG A 109 3.50 -40.42 35.37
CA ARG A 109 3.79 -41.12 36.64
C ARG A 109 4.43 -42.48 36.43
N GLN A 110 4.25 -43.10 35.27
CA GLN A 110 4.81 -44.41 34.94
C GLN A 110 6.28 -44.34 34.50
N ALA A 111 6.87 -43.14 34.47
CA ALA A 111 8.25 -42.92 34.05
C ALA A 111 9.23 -43.68 34.95
N SER A 112 10.15 -44.46 34.35
CA SER A 112 11.22 -45.12 35.09
C SER A 112 12.33 -44.14 35.51
N ASN A 113 12.53 -43.05 34.76
CA ASN A 113 13.57 -42.06 35.03
C ASN A 113 13.17 -40.63 34.61
N ARG A 114 13.96 -39.63 35.05
CA ARG A 114 13.68 -38.20 34.79
C ARG A 114 13.69 -37.84 33.31
N TRP A 115 14.54 -38.49 32.51
CA TRP A 115 14.64 -38.20 31.07
C TRP A 115 13.43 -38.75 30.31
N GLU A 116 12.98 -39.95 30.65
CA GLU A 116 11.77 -40.57 30.14
C GLU A 116 10.54 -39.75 30.54
N LYS A 117 10.44 -39.30 31.80
CA LYS A 117 9.36 -38.40 32.23
C LYS A 117 9.28 -37.15 31.35
N ARG A 118 10.42 -36.52 31.08
CA ARG A 118 10.49 -35.33 30.21
C ARG A 118 10.14 -35.64 28.76
N ALA A 119 10.51 -36.83 28.26
CA ALA A 119 10.15 -37.26 26.91
C ALA A 119 8.62 -37.45 26.80
N MET A 120 8.02 -38.09 27.79
CA MET A 120 6.56 -38.26 27.88
C MET A 120 5.83 -36.91 28.00
N GLU A 121 6.27 -36.01 28.89
CA GLU A 121 5.71 -34.67 29.02
C GLU A 121 5.79 -33.87 27.70
N LYS A 122 6.88 -34.06 26.94
CA LYS A 122 7.07 -33.41 25.64
C LYS A 122 6.12 -33.95 24.57
N GLU A 123 5.95 -35.27 24.48
CA GLU A 123 4.98 -35.87 23.54
C GLU A 123 3.53 -35.51 23.94
N ASN A 124 3.17 -35.58 25.23
CA ASN A 124 1.86 -35.12 25.71
C ASN A 124 1.60 -33.64 25.41
N LYS A 125 2.62 -32.77 25.57
CA LYS A 125 2.49 -31.37 25.17
C LYS A 125 2.20 -31.25 23.67
N LYS A 126 2.92 -32.01 22.85
CA LYS A 126 2.74 -32.01 21.39
C LYS A 126 1.37 -32.54 20.97
N THR A 127 0.84 -33.59 21.59
CA THR A 127 -0.52 -34.10 21.29
C THR A 127 -1.58 -33.07 21.67
N ARG A 128 -1.46 -32.42 22.84
CA ARG A 128 -2.35 -31.33 23.25
C ARG A 128 -2.29 -30.12 22.33
N ASP A 129 -1.09 -29.65 22.01
CA ASP A 129 -0.89 -28.50 21.14
C ASP A 129 -1.45 -28.78 19.73
N LYS A 130 -1.32 -30.01 19.23
CA LYS A 130 -1.93 -30.45 17.97
C LYS A 130 -3.46 -30.43 18.04
N ALA A 131 -4.06 -31.03 19.07
CA ALA A 131 -5.53 -31.06 19.24
C ALA A 131 -6.11 -29.63 19.38
N ARG A 132 -5.45 -28.76 20.14
CA ARG A 132 -5.80 -27.34 20.27
C ARG A 132 -5.75 -26.62 18.92
N LYS A 133 -4.68 -26.84 18.15
CA LYS A 133 -4.52 -26.24 16.82
C LYS A 133 -5.62 -26.72 15.87
N GLU A 134 -5.95 -28.00 15.87
CA GLU A 134 -7.01 -28.57 15.03
C GLU A 134 -8.39 -27.98 15.37
N ARG A 135 -8.76 -27.90 16.66
CA ARG A 135 -10.02 -27.26 17.08
C ARG A 135 -10.09 -25.79 16.66
N ASN A 136 -9.03 -25.03 16.91
CA ASN A 136 -8.97 -23.61 16.54
C ASN A 136 -9.10 -23.41 15.03
N GLU A 137 -8.37 -24.20 14.25
CA GLU A 137 -8.40 -24.11 12.80
C GLU A 137 -9.78 -24.47 12.25
N LEU A 138 -10.44 -25.51 12.77
CA LEU A 138 -11.81 -25.86 12.36
C LEU A 138 -12.81 -24.73 12.63
N VAL A 139 -12.76 -24.11 13.81
CA VAL A 139 -13.64 -22.97 14.13
C VAL A 139 -13.34 -21.79 13.20
N ARG A 140 -12.08 -21.42 13.00
CA ARG A 140 -11.68 -20.30 12.14
C ARG A 140 -12.05 -20.53 10.68
N GLN A 141 -11.90 -21.76 10.18
CA GLN A 141 -12.33 -22.16 8.84
C GLN A 141 -13.85 -22.09 8.71
N LEU A 142 -14.61 -22.52 9.73
CA LEU A 142 -16.06 -22.40 9.75
C LEU A 142 -16.49 -20.93 9.70
N VAL A 143 -15.86 -20.08 10.51
CA VAL A 143 -16.10 -18.62 10.51
C VAL A 143 -15.80 -18.02 9.14
N ALA A 144 -14.69 -18.38 8.51
CA ALA A 144 -14.35 -17.93 7.16
C ALA A 144 -15.36 -18.42 6.10
N PHE A 145 -15.84 -19.65 6.23
CA PHE A 145 -16.88 -20.23 5.38
C PHE A 145 -18.21 -19.46 5.48
N ILE A 146 -18.62 -19.15 6.71
CA ILE A 146 -19.86 -18.41 7.01
C ILE A 146 -19.73 -16.96 6.55
N ARG A 147 -18.61 -16.28 6.87
CA ARG A 147 -18.36 -14.88 6.49
C ARG A 147 -18.48 -14.63 4.99
N LYS A 148 -18.04 -15.60 4.17
CA LYS A 148 -18.18 -15.53 2.71
C LYS A 148 -19.65 -15.58 2.25
N ARG A 149 -20.52 -16.25 3.01
CA ARG A 149 -21.94 -16.51 2.67
C ARG A 149 -22.94 -15.59 3.37
N ASP A 150 -22.53 -14.95 4.46
CA ASP A 150 -23.38 -14.04 5.22
C ASP A 150 -23.81 -12.84 4.36
N LYS A 151 -25.12 -12.65 4.21
CA LYS A 151 -25.71 -11.58 3.40
C LYS A 151 -25.43 -10.19 3.96
N ARG A 152 -25.31 -10.04 5.28
CA ARG A 152 -24.96 -8.78 5.95
C ARG A 152 -23.53 -8.36 5.54
N VAL A 153 -22.61 -9.32 5.56
CA VAL A 153 -21.22 -9.11 5.14
C VAL A 153 -21.09 -8.88 3.63
N GLN A 154 -21.86 -9.60 2.81
CA GLN A 154 -21.89 -9.38 1.37
C GLN A 154 -22.42 -7.98 1.02
N ALA A 155 -23.48 -7.53 1.68
CA ALA A 155 -24.04 -6.20 1.49
C ALA A 155 -23.04 -5.11 1.89
N HIS A 156 -22.41 -5.22 3.06
CA HIS A 156 -21.39 -4.27 3.51
C HIS A 156 -20.18 -4.25 2.57
N ARG A 157 -19.70 -5.42 2.11
CA ARG A 157 -18.58 -5.51 1.16
C ARG A 157 -18.90 -4.78 -0.15
N LYS A 158 -20.10 -4.96 -0.70
CA LYS A 158 -20.54 -4.26 -1.92
C LYS A 158 -20.58 -2.75 -1.71
N LEU A 159 -21.16 -2.30 -0.59
CA LEU A 159 -21.22 -0.88 -0.25
C LEU A 159 -19.82 -0.25 -0.15
N VAL A 160 -18.88 -0.92 0.52
CA VAL A 160 -17.49 -0.44 0.63
C VAL A 160 -16.79 -0.43 -0.73
N GLU A 161 -17.02 -1.44 -1.57
CA GLU A 161 -16.49 -1.51 -2.93
C GLU A 161 -17.01 -0.36 -3.80
N GLU A 162 -18.30 -0.07 -3.75
CA GLU A 162 -18.93 1.06 -4.46
C GLU A 162 -18.36 2.41 -3.98
N GLN A 163 -18.24 2.62 -2.66
CA GLN A 163 -17.64 3.84 -2.11
C GLN A 163 -16.19 4.00 -2.52
N ASN A 164 -15.41 2.92 -2.54
CA ASN A 164 -14.01 2.96 -2.96
C ASN A 164 -13.87 3.21 -4.46
N ALA A 165 -14.73 2.61 -5.29
CA ALA A 165 -14.79 2.86 -6.71
C ALA A 165 -15.16 4.32 -7.01
N GLU A 166 -16.13 4.88 -6.30
CA GLU A 166 -16.51 6.29 -6.44
C GLU A 166 -15.36 7.24 -6.05
N LYS A 167 -14.69 6.98 -4.93
CA LYS A 167 -13.51 7.74 -4.49
C LYS A 167 -12.40 7.67 -5.54
N THR A 168 -12.16 6.49 -6.12
CA THR A 168 -11.15 6.28 -7.15
C THR A 168 -11.49 7.03 -8.43
N ARG A 169 -12.76 6.98 -8.87
CA ARG A 169 -13.23 7.72 -10.05
C ARG A 169 -13.11 9.24 -9.86
N LYS A 170 -13.47 9.76 -8.69
CA LYS A 170 -13.29 11.19 -8.35
C LYS A 170 -11.81 11.60 -8.33
N ALA A 171 -10.94 10.74 -7.79
CA ALA A 171 -9.50 11.00 -7.77
C ALA A 171 -8.89 11.00 -9.19
N GLU A 172 -9.32 10.09 -10.06
CA GLU A 172 -8.88 10.02 -11.45
C GLU A 172 -9.39 11.24 -12.25
N GLU A 173 -10.65 11.61 -12.09
CA GLU A 173 -11.23 12.79 -12.74
C GLU A 173 -10.53 14.07 -12.29
N PHE A 174 -10.26 14.21 -10.99
CA PHE A 174 -9.49 15.34 -10.46
C PHE A 174 -8.07 15.39 -11.06
N ARG A 175 -7.37 14.25 -11.14
CA ARG A 175 -6.05 14.15 -11.79
C ARG A 175 -6.11 14.52 -13.27
N ARG A 176 -7.14 14.09 -14.00
CA ARG A 176 -7.34 14.43 -15.42
C ARG A 176 -7.60 15.93 -15.60
N GLN A 177 -8.45 16.52 -14.76
CA GLN A 177 -8.71 17.96 -14.78
C GLN A 177 -7.44 18.76 -14.46
N GLN A 178 -6.62 18.32 -13.51
CA GLN A 178 -5.36 18.96 -13.18
C GLN A 178 -4.38 18.92 -14.36
N LYS A 179 -4.24 17.77 -15.03
CA LYS A 179 -3.42 17.65 -16.26
C LYS A 179 -3.92 18.56 -17.37
N LEU A 180 -5.23 18.63 -17.60
CA LEU A 180 -5.82 19.52 -18.60
C LEU A 180 -5.60 21.01 -18.26
N LYS A 181 -5.71 21.39 -16.99
CA LYS A 181 -5.43 22.77 -16.54
C LYS A 181 -3.95 23.13 -16.75
N GLN A 182 -3.02 22.24 -16.42
CA GLN A 182 -1.60 22.46 -16.67
C GLN A 182 -1.28 22.56 -18.17
N ALA A 183 -1.87 21.68 -18.99
CA ALA A 183 -1.70 21.74 -20.45
C ALA A 183 -2.21 23.06 -21.04
N LYS A 184 -3.41 23.53 -20.62
CA LYS A 184 -3.95 24.83 -21.04
C LYS A 184 -3.07 26.00 -20.61
N LEU A 185 -2.54 25.98 -19.39
CA LEU A 185 -1.64 27.01 -18.91
C LEU A 185 -0.34 27.04 -19.73
N ALA A 186 0.21 25.87 -20.05
CA ALA A 186 1.40 25.74 -20.90
C ALA A 186 1.14 26.19 -22.35
N GLU A 187 -0.05 25.92 -22.90
CA GLU A 187 -0.47 26.40 -24.22
C GLU A 187 -0.61 27.93 -24.24
N GLN A 188 -1.32 28.52 -23.28
CA GLN A 188 -1.44 29.98 -23.13
C GLN A 188 -0.09 30.67 -22.97
N TYR A 189 0.82 30.09 -22.16
CA TYR A 189 2.17 30.63 -22.00
C TYR A 189 2.98 30.60 -23.30
N LYS A 190 2.88 29.51 -24.07
CA LYS A 190 3.52 29.42 -25.40
C LYS A 190 2.94 30.43 -26.39
N GLU A 191 1.62 30.54 -26.47
CA GLU A 191 0.95 31.49 -27.37
C GLU A 191 1.32 32.95 -27.06
N GLN A 192 1.35 33.32 -25.77
CA GLN A 192 1.80 34.65 -25.34
C GLN A 192 3.24 34.93 -25.76
N SER A 193 4.14 33.94 -25.68
CA SER A 193 5.54 34.08 -26.10
C SER A 193 5.72 34.19 -27.61
N TRP A 194 4.91 33.52 -28.44
CA TRP A 194 5.02 33.62 -29.90
C TRP A 194 4.46 34.93 -30.46
N ILE A 195 3.37 35.43 -29.88
CA ILE A 195 2.75 36.71 -30.29
C ILE A 195 3.68 37.88 -29.96
N THR A 196 4.35 37.86 -28.80
CA THR A 196 5.28 38.93 -28.43
C THR A 196 6.57 38.95 -29.24
N MET A 197 7.10 37.79 -29.66
CA MET A 197 8.34 37.77 -30.44
C MET A 197 8.17 38.25 -31.88
N SER A 198 7.07 37.90 -32.54
CA SER A 198 6.82 38.37 -33.91
C SER A 198 6.50 39.86 -33.98
N ASP A 199 5.77 40.40 -33.00
CA ASP A 199 5.49 41.83 -32.92
C ASP A 199 6.75 42.63 -32.55
N LEU A 200 7.58 42.11 -31.63
CA LEU A 200 8.86 42.72 -31.25
C LEU A 200 9.90 42.67 -32.39
N GLU A 201 9.95 41.59 -33.16
CA GLU A 201 10.83 41.48 -34.33
C GLU A 201 10.45 42.47 -35.41
N LYS A 202 9.15 42.68 -35.62
CA LYS A 202 8.65 43.70 -36.53
C LYS A 202 8.99 45.12 -36.06
N GLU A 203 8.83 45.39 -34.77
CA GLU A 203 9.20 46.69 -34.16
C GLU A 203 10.71 46.95 -34.24
N LEU A 204 11.55 45.91 -34.05
CA LEU A 204 13.00 45.98 -34.25
C LEU A 204 13.37 46.28 -35.70
N GLN A 205 12.74 45.62 -36.68
CA GLN A 205 12.98 45.88 -38.10
C GLN A 205 12.57 47.30 -38.50
N GLU A 206 11.46 47.80 -37.94
CA GLU A 206 11.03 49.19 -38.14
C GLU A 206 12.05 50.19 -37.56
N MET A 207 12.60 49.90 -36.38
CA MET A 207 13.64 50.71 -35.73
C MET A 207 14.97 50.69 -36.48
N GLU A 208 15.42 49.52 -36.96
CA GLU A 208 16.63 49.37 -37.79
C GLU A 208 16.50 50.13 -39.11
N ALA A 209 15.35 50.04 -39.78
CA ALA A 209 15.10 50.77 -41.01
C ALA A 209 15.07 52.29 -40.78
N GLN A 210 14.58 52.75 -39.63
CA GLN A 210 14.64 54.15 -39.24
C GLN A 210 16.08 54.60 -38.96
N TYR A 211 16.86 53.78 -38.26
CA TYR A 211 18.25 54.08 -37.92
C TYR A 211 19.15 54.13 -39.17
N GLU A 212 19.00 53.16 -40.08
CA GLU A 212 19.68 53.13 -41.37
C GLU A 212 19.36 54.39 -42.21
N LYS A 213 18.12 54.88 -42.12
CA LYS A 213 17.70 56.09 -42.83
C LYS A 213 18.25 57.39 -42.20
N GLU A 214 18.44 57.43 -40.89
CA GLU A 214 19.00 58.58 -40.18
C GLU A 214 20.53 58.65 -40.23
N PHE A 215 21.22 57.50 -40.36
CA PHE A 215 22.70 57.43 -40.33
C PHE A 215 23.37 57.05 -41.65
N ARG A 216 22.62 56.76 -42.73
CA ARG A 216 23.17 56.51 -44.08
C ARG A 216 23.00 57.73 -44.99
N ASP A 217 23.38 58.90 -44.50
CA ASP A 217 23.64 60.08 -45.34
C ASP A 217 24.70 60.94 -44.65
N GLY A 218 25.95 60.76 -45.05
CA GLY A 218 27.15 61.38 -44.46
C GLY A 218 28.35 60.44 -44.61
N SER A 219 28.78 60.17 -45.85
CA SER A 219 29.95 60.85 -46.43
C SER A 219 31.24 60.57 -45.67
N ASP A 220 32.02 59.68 -46.27
CA ASP A 220 33.49 59.65 -46.31
C ASP A 220 34.14 60.97 -45.85
N ASP A 221 34.71 60.99 -44.64
CA ASP A 221 35.74 61.94 -44.23
C ASP A 221 36.57 61.30 -43.11
N GLU A 222 37.80 60.93 -43.47
CA GLU A 222 38.86 60.48 -42.58
C GLU A 222 39.18 61.56 -41.54
N VAL A 223 39.15 61.22 -40.26
CA VAL A 223 39.92 61.93 -39.23
C VAL A 223 40.40 60.93 -38.17
N GLU A 224 41.69 60.63 -38.24
CA GLU A 224 42.52 60.20 -37.11
C GLU A 224 42.37 61.20 -35.94
N LEU A 225 42.37 60.72 -34.70
CA LEU A 225 43.10 61.31 -33.57
C LEU A 225 42.93 60.49 -32.27
N GLU A 226 43.99 59.75 -31.97
CA GLU A 226 44.75 59.65 -30.71
C GLU A 226 44.08 59.41 -29.33
N GLU A 227 44.79 58.52 -28.62
CA GLU A 227 44.65 58.03 -27.27
C GLU A 227 44.64 59.14 -26.19
N GLN A 228 43.78 59.00 -25.18
CA GLN A 228 44.11 59.52 -23.85
C GLN A 228 43.45 58.71 -22.73
N GLU A 229 44.25 57.83 -22.12
CA GLU A 229 43.99 57.25 -20.81
C GLU A 229 43.97 58.36 -19.74
N THR A 230 42.95 58.37 -18.88
CA THR A 230 43.06 58.96 -17.54
C THR A 230 42.50 58.01 -16.48
N LYS A 231 43.38 57.67 -15.53
CA LYS A 231 43.11 56.93 -14.29
C LYS A 231 42.86 57.94 -13.15
N VAL A 232 41.76 57.77 -12.40
CA VAL A 232 41.57 58.28 -11.02
C VAL A 232 40.67 57.26 -10.32
N ASP A 233 41.20 56.31 -9.55
CA ASP A 233 41.60 56.31 -8.12
C ASP A 233 40.47 56.50 -7.09
N LYS A 234 40.65 55.72 -6.03
CA LYS A 234 39.79 55.25 -4.94
C LYS A 234 39.06 56.33 -4.12
N GLY A 235 37.85 55.93 -3.71
CA GLY A 235 37.54 55.81 -2.29
C GLY A 235 36.56 56.85 -1.73
N MET A 236 35.31 56.45 -1.54
CA MET A 236 34.46 57.04 -0.51
C MET A 236 33.51 55.98 0.07
N GLY A 237 33.84 55.51 1.27
CA GLY A 237 32.96 54.68 2.07
C GLY A 237 31.91 55.55 2.76
N TYR A 238 30.65 55.13 2.71
CA TYR A 238 29.66 55.48 3.72
C TYR A 238 28.76 54.28 4.00
N LYS A 239 28.39 54.18 5.27
CA LYS A 239 27.78 53.07 5.98
C LYS A 239 26.25 53.12 5.80
N LEU A 240 25.69 51.96 5.45
CA LEU A 240 24.52 51.28 6.03
C LEU A 240 23.17 52.02 6.07
N ASN A 241 22.19 51.43 5.37
CA ASN A 241 20.81 51.11 5.77
C ASN A 241 20.29 50.15 4.68
N ASP A 242 20.29 48.83 4.91
CA ASP A 242 19.28 48.05 5.62
C ASP A 242 17.95 47.94 4.85
N GLU A 243 17.54 46.69 4.63
CA GLU A 243 16.24 46.22 4.14
C GLU A 243 15.95 46.27 2.63
N THR A 244 16.72 45.53 1.82
CA THR A 244 16.16 44.81 0.66
C THR A 244 17.03 43.59 0.36
N GLU A 245 16.49 42.38 0.53
CA GLU A 245 16.90 41.09 -0.10
C GLU A 245 16.53 39.91 0.82
N GLU A 246 15.26 39.51 0.82
CA GLU A 246 14.83 38.25 1.46
C GLU A 246 13.93 37.40 0.54
N ALA A 247 14.32 37.30 -0.74
CA ALA A 247 13.59 36.50 -1.73
C ALA A 247 14.45 35.60 -2.62
N GLU A 248 15.78 35.52 -2.43
CA GLU A 248 16.66 34.75 -3.34
C GLU A 248 17.41 33.55 -2.70
N PHE A 249 17.12 33.17 -1.45
CA PHE A 249 17.86 32.07 -0.79
C PHE A 249 16.97 31.02 -0.10
N VAL A 250 16.04 30.39 -0.83
CA VAL A 250 15.24 29.27 -0.32
C VAL A 250 15.44 27.96 -1.11
N ASP A 251 16.07 28.01 -2.30
CA ASP A 251 16.17 26.83 -3.18
C ASP A 251 17.24 25.81 -2.72
N GLY A 252 18.29 26.25 -2.03
CA GLY A 252 19.41 25.38 -1.60
C GLY A 252 19.11 24.41 -0.46
N LEU A 253 17.89 24.41 0.08
CA LEU A 253 17.49 23.64 1.26
C LEU A 253 16.33 22.67 1.00
N TYR A 254 15.87 22.56 -0.24
CA TYR A 254 14.86 21.60 -0.66
C TYR A 254 15.48 20.37 -1.30
N CYS A 255 15.02 19.18 -0.92
CA CYS A 255 15.36 17.94 -1.60
C CYS A 255 14.16 17.42 -2.40
N PRO A 256 14.19 17.50 -3.76
CA PRO A 256 13.11 16.99 -4.61
C PRO A 256 12.93 15.47 -4.54
N ALA A 257 14.00 14.71 -4.28
CA ALA A 257 13.89 13.26 -4.16
C ALA A 257 13.11 12.83 -2.91
N CYS A 258 13.17 13.62 -1.84
CA CYS A 258 12.56 13.28 -0.56
C CYS A 258 11.38 14.18 -0.18
N ASP A 259 10.98 15.10 -1.06
CA ASP A 259 10.01 16.19 -0.83
C ASP A 259 10.18 16.84 0.55
N LYS A 260 11.43 17.20 0.88
CA LYS A 260 11.77 17.69 2.22
C LYS A 260 12.58 18.97 2.19
N LEU A 261 12.06 19.99 2.89
CA LEU A 261 12.78 21.21 3.25
C LEU A 261 13.61 20.98 4.52
N LEU A 262 14.89 21.32 4.47
CA LEU A 262 15.83 21.17 5.59
C LEU A 262 16.21 22.55 6.13
N LYS A 263 16.19 22.71 7.44
CA LYS A 263 16.31 24.04 8.08
C LYS A 263 17.72 24.64 8.01
N THR A 264 18.74 23.85 7.69
CA THR A 264 20.14 24.32 7.63
C THR A 264 20.91 23.58 6.54
N GLU A 265 21.91 24.25 5.96
CA GLU A 265 22.77 23.66 4.92
C GLU A 265 23.55 22.43 5.43
N LYS A 266 23.93 22.44 6.72
CA LYS A 266 24.54 21.27 7.39
C LYS A 266 23.57 20.08 7.45
N ALA A 267 22.27 20.34 7.65
CA ALA A 267 21.27 19.27 7.62
C ALA A 267 21.05 18.73 6.20
N MET A 268 21.13 19.58 5.16
CA MET A 268 21.08 19.17 3.75
C MET A 268 22.24 18.25 3.37
N LYS A 269 23.48 18.64 3.69
CA LYS A 269 24.68 17.80 3.43
C LYS A 269 24.65 16.45 4.15
N ASN A 270 24.04 16.39 5.33
CA ASN A 270 23.85 15.12 6.06
C ASN A 270 22.70 14.29 5.48
N HIS A 271 21.63 14.93 5.01
CA HIS A 271 20.50 14.28 4.36
C HIS A 271 20.94 13.60 3.05
N GLU A 272 21.72 14.28 2.21
CA GLU A 272 22.26 13.73 0.95
C GLU A 272 23.12 12.46 1.17
N LYS A 273 23.81 12.38 2.30
CA LYS A 273 24.65 11.21 2.67
C LYS A 273 23.86 10.07 3.31
N SER A 274 22.62 10.31 3.72
CA SER A 274 21.77 9.31 4.37
C SER A 274 21.47 8.14 3.43
N LYS A 275 21.40 6.92 4.00
CA LYS A 275 21.01 5.72 3.25
C LYS A 275 19.60 5.87 2.65
N LYS A 276 18.68 6.48 3.40
CA LYS A 276 17.29 6.71 2.96
C LYS A 276 17.19 7.65 1.77
N HIS A 277 17.99 8.72 1.74
CA HIS A 277 18.00 9.65 0.61
C HIS A 277 18.55 8.97 -0.65
N ARG A 278 19.65 8.21 -0.53
CA ARG A 278 20.23 7.46 -1.66
C ARG A 278 19.28 6.41 -2.23
N GLU A 279 18.56 5.68 -1.38
CA GLU A 279 17.52 4.74 -1.80
C GLU A 279 16.39 5.45 -2.55
N MET A 280 15.94 6.61 -2.06
CA MET A 280 14.88 7.39 -2.70
C MET A 280 15.31 8.00 -4.05
N VAL A 281 16.54 8.51 -4.13
CA VAL A 281 17.13 9.00 -5.38
C VAL A 281 17.25 7.89 -6.42
N ALA A 282 17.62 6.68 -6.00
CA ALA A 282 17.72 5.54 -6.92
C ALA A 282 16.34 5.14 -7.48
N LEU A 283 15.30 5.11 -6.64
CA LEU A 283 13.93 4.86 -7.09
C LEU A 283 13.42 5.93 -8.06
N LEU A 284 13.68 7.21 -7.75
CA LEU A 284 13.27 8.31 -8.61
C LEU A 284 13.97 8.25 -9.99
N ARG A 285 15.27 7.93 -10.03
CA ARG A 285 16.01 7.75 -11.29
C ARG A 285 15.45 6.60 -12.12
N GLN A 286 15.16 5.46 -11.49
CA GLN A 286 14.57 4.32 -12.18
C GLN A 286 13.19 4.68 -12.78
N GLN A 287 12.35 5.42 -12.05
CA GLN A 287 11.05 5.85 -12.55
C GLN A 287 11.18 6.78 -13.76
N LEU A 288 12.14 7.71 -13.74
CA LEU A 288 12.39 8.62 -14.85
C LEU A 288 12.92 7.87 -16.09
N GLU A 289 13.84 6.91 -15.92
CA GLU A 289 14.34 6.07 -17.01
C GLU A 289 13.22 5.19 -17.62
N GLU A 290 12.33 4.65 -16.79
CA GLU A 290 11.15 3.90 -17.25
C GLU A 290 10.13 4.78 -18.00
N GLU A 291 10.02 6.07 -17.64
CA GLU A 291 9.18 7.05 -18.33
C GLU A 291 9.81 7.51 -19.65
N GLU A 292 11.12 7.77 -19.69
CA GLU A 292 11.87 8.09 -20.91
C GLU A 292 11.83 6.93 -21.91
N GLY A 293 11.91 5.68 -21.43
CA GLY A 293 11.74 4.49 -22.27
C GLY A 293 10.32 4.29 -22.82
N LYS A 294 9.30 4.84 -22.16
CA LYS A 294 7.89 4.79 -22.61
C LYS A 294 7.50 5.92 -23.55
N PHE A 295 8.29 6.99 -23.60
CA PHE A 295 8.12 8.11 -24.52
C PHE A 295 9.41 8.33 -25.33
N PRO A 296 9.70 7.52 -26.36
CA PRO A 296 10.74 7.87 -27.31
C PRO A 296 10.31 9.17 -28.00
N VAL A 297 11.00 10.26 -27.67
CA VAL A 297 10.88 11.53 -28.40
C VAL A 297 11.41 11.26 -29.81
N SER A 298 10.48 11.02 -30.74
CA SER A 298 10.77 10.89 -32.16
C SER A 298 11.24 12.26 -32.67
N LEU A 299 12.56 12.43 -32.71
CA LEU A 299 13.22 13.43 -33.53
C LEU A 299 13.68 12.74 -34.80
N ASP A 300 12.77 12.63 -35.77
CA ASP A 300 13.13 12.42 -37.16
C ASP A 300 12.62 13.63 -37.97
N ASN A 301 13.56 14.46 -38.45
CA ASN A 301 13.36 15.17 -39.70
C ASN A 301 14.68 15.24 -40.48
N ALA A 302 14.70 14.48 -41.59
CA ALA A 302 15.57 14.53 -42.77
C ALA A 302 17.10 14.33 -42.54
N ASN A 303 17.81 13.46 -43.27
CA ASN A 303 17.78 13.28 -44.72
C ASN A 303 18.68 12.09 -45.14
N GLY A 304 18.30 11.36 -46.21
CA GLY A 304 19.29 10.86 -47.20
C GLY A 304 19.57 9.36 -47.33
N THR A 305 18.96 8.73 -48.34
CA THR A 305 19.49 7.65 -49.23
C THR A 305 19.85 6.29 -48.58
N HIS A 306 19.50 5.09 -49.08
CA HIS A 306 19.44 4.59 -50.45
C HIS A 306 18.69 3.22 -50.49
N THR A 307 18.09 2.90 -51.63
CA THR A 307 17.27 1.72 -52.01
C THR A 307 17.92 0.33 -51.89
N LYS A 308 17.09 -0.70 -51.59
CA LYS A 308 16.86 -2.01 -52.27
C LYS A 308 16.19 -2.99 -51.26
N GLU A 309 14.92 -3.41 -51.38
CA GLU A 309 14.38 -4.50 -52.25
C GLU A 309 15.28 -5.76 -52.23
N GLU A 310 14.90 -7.00 -51.96
CA GLU A 310 13.70 -7.82 -51.64
C GLU A 310 14.30 -9.07 -50.92
N GLU A 311 13.63 -9.89 -50.12
CA GLU A 311 12.74 -10.96 -50.54
C GLU A 311 12.12 -11.63 -49.31
N GLU A 312 10.85 -12.02 -49.46
CA GLU A 312 10.13 -13.00 -48.64
C GLU A 312 10.87 -14.34 -48.56
N ALA A 313 10.76 -15.03 -47.42
CA ALA A 313 10.33 -16.43 -47.40
C ALA A 313 9.98 -16.87 -45.98
N GLU A 314 8.77 -17.39 -45.84
CA GLU A 314 8.33 -18.19 -44.69
C GLU A 314 9.21 -19.44 -44.50
N ASP A 315 9.46 -19.84 -43.25
CA ASP A 315 9.34 -21.25 -42.86
C ASP A 315 9.19 -21.39 -41.33
N MET A 316 8.31 -22.30 -40.96
CA MET A 316 7.88 -22.63 -39.60
C MET A 316 8.87 -23.63 -38.95
N PRO A 317 8.61 -24.15 -37.72
CA PRO A 317 9.58 -24.23 -36.63
C PRO A 317 10.41 -25.52 -36.61
N LYS A 318 11.58 -25.47 -35.95
CA LYS A 318 12.30 -26.68 -35.53
C LYS A 318 12.50 -26.76 -34.02
N GLN A 319 11.91 -27.85 -33.53
CA GLN A 319 12.18 -28.63 -32.33
C GLN A 319 13.57 -28.47 -31.69
N LYS A 320 13.52 -28.41 -30.35
CA LYS A 320 14.33 -29.15 -29.36
C LYS A 320 15.73 -29.56 -29.80
N TYR A 321 16.74 -29.19 -29.01
CA TYR A 321 17.53 -30.12 -28.18
C TYR A 321 18.50 -29.34 -27.27
N PHE A 322 18.98 -30.06 -26.25
CA PHE A 322 20.17 -29.82 -25.44
C PHE A 322 19.99 -28.84 -24.27
N LYS A 323 20.43 -29.16 -23.05
CA LYS A 323 21.22 -30.28 -22.55
C LYS A 323 21.01 -30.39 -21.04
#